data_AF-A0AAE9JJN1-F1
#
_entry.id   AF-A0AAE9JJN1-F1
#
_cell.length_a   1.000
_cell.length_b   1.000
_cell.length_c   1.000
_cell.angle_alpha   90.00
_cell.angle_beta   90.00
_cell.angle_gamma   90.00
#
_symmetry.space_group_name_H-M   'P 1'
#
loop_
_entity.id
_entity.type
_entity.pdbx_description
1 polymer ?
#
loop_
_entity_poly.entity_id
_entity_poly.type
_entity_poly.pdbx_seq_one_letter_code
_entity_poly.pdbx_strand_id
1 'polypeptide(L)'
;MALPRLRVNASNEERLVHPNHMVYRKMEMLVNQMLDAEAGVPIKTVKSFLSKVPSVFTGQDLIGWIMKNLDMTDLSDALHLAHLIASHGYLFQIDDHVLTVKNDGTFYRFQTPYFWPSNCWDPENTDYAVYLCKRTMQNKAHLELEDFEAENLAKLQKMFSRKWEFVFMQAEAQYKTLRVDKKRDRQERQILDSQERAFWDVHRPVPGCVNTTEVDFRKLSRSGRPKYSSGGHAALAASTSGIGCTQYSQSVAAAHASLPSTSNGSATSPRKNDQEPSTSSAAGGDSPSTSAATATTSAPSTSTPPVTSIASTSNAGSFRNNYYARPGLRRCTQVQDTLKLEICQLNSRLSKNVLRTSKVVENYLAYYEQRRVFDPLLTPPGSQADPFQSQPNPWINDTVDFWQHDKITGDIQTRRLKLWEDSFEELLADSLGRETLQKFLDKEYSGENLRFWWEVQKLRKCSSRMVPVMVTEIYNEFIDTNAATSPVNVDCKVMEVTEDNLKNPNRWSFDEAADHIYCLMKNDSYQRFLRSEIYRDLVSTSRKKVNQKGPKSFLTGNLPSFSNAVRTNLHVGQQGSSCSPTSNAPQ
;
A
#
# COMPACT_ATOMS: atom_id res chain seq x y z
N MET A 1 10.25 9.93 -41.60
CA MET A 1 10.80 9.87 -40.22
C MET A 1 11.58 8.58 -40.10
N ALA A 2 12.70 8.53 -39.37
CA ALA A 2 13.13 7.25 -38.80
C ALA A 2 12.24 7.01 -37.59
N LEU A 3 11.30 6.09 -37.75
CA LEU A 3 10.38 5.70 -36.69
C LEU A 3 11.18 4.93 -35.63
N PRO A 4 11.13 5.30 -34.33
CA PRO A 4 11.63 4.45 -33.26
C PRO A 4 11.00 3.06 -33.40
N ARG A 5 11.81 2.01 -33.32
CA ARG A 5 11.35 0.67 -33.70
C ARG A 5 10.42 0.07 -32.65
N LEU A 6 9.12 0.07 -32.93
CA LEU A 6 8.19 -0.91 -32.38
C LEU A 6 8.81 -2.31 -32.46
N ARG A 7 8.60 -3.16 -31.45
CA ARG A 7 8.99 -4.58 -31.51
C ARG A 7 8.10 -5.33 -32.51
N VAL A 8 8.47 -5.26 -33.79
CA VAL A 8 7.82 -5.98 -34.90
C VAL A 8 7.85 -7.51 -34.70
N ASN A 9 8.81 -8.02 -33.91
CA ASN A 9 8.99 -9.46 -33.65
C ASN A 9 8.32 -9.92 -32.33
N ALA A 10 7.18 -9.35 -31.95
CA ALA A 10 6.31 -9.92 -30.93
C ALA A 10 5.13 -10.63 -31.62
N SER A 11 5.09 -11.97 -31.56
CA SER A 11 3.95 -12.76 -32.01
C SER A 11 2.69 -12.38 -31.24
N ASN A 12 1.54 -12.30 -31.92
CA ASN A 12 0.29 -11.70 -31.41
C ASN A 12 -0.22 -12.26 -30.06
N GLU A 13 0.19 -13.46 -29.65
CA GLU A 13 -0.24 -14.09 -28.40
C GLU A 13 0.51 -13.57 -27.15
N GLU A 14 1.72 -12.99 -27.30
CA GLU A 14 2.49 -12.41 -26.19
C GLU A 14 2.88 -10.95 -26.46
N ARG A 15 1.88 -10.08 -26.63
CA ARG A 15 2.05 -8.67 -26.26
C ARG A 15 2.40 -8.61 -24.77
N LEU A 16 3.62 -8.19 -24.44
CA LEU A 16 4.04 -7.83 -23.09
C LEU A 16 3.24 -6.63 -22.61
N VAL A 17 2.08 -6.89 -21.99
CA VAL A 17 1.17 -5.87 -21.47
C VAL A 17 1.92 -5.04 -20.42
N HIS A 18 2.08 -3.74 -20.68
CA HIS A 18 2.77 -2.83 -19.76
C HIS A 18 2.15 -2.93 -18.35
N PRO A 19 2.92 -2.93 -17.25
CA PRO A 19 2.34 -3.12 -15.91
C PRO A 19 1.36 -2.02 -15.48
N ASN A 20 1.38 -0.86 -16.15
CA ASN A 20 0.41 0.24 -15.97
C ASN A 20 -0.69 0.29 -17.07
N HIS A 21 -0.79 -0.70 -17.96
CA HIS A 21 -1.70 -0.70 -19.14
C HIS A 21 -3.17 -0.40 -18.82
N MET A 22 -3.68 -0.82 -17.65
CA MET A 22 -5.05 -0.50 -17.24
C MET A 22 -5.27 1.00 -16.97
N VAL A 23 -4.21 1.72 -16.55
CA VAL A 23 -4.24 3.19 -16.37
C VAL A 23 -4.20 3.86 -17.75
N TYR A 24 -3.27 3.44 -18.62
CA TYR A 24 -3.14 3.97 -19.98
C TYR A 24 -4.44 3.79 -20.77
N ARG A 25 -5.06 2.60 -20.75
CA ARG A 25 -6.35 2.36 -21.40
C ARG A 25 -7.46 3.31 -20.90
N LYS A 26 -7.47 3.66 -19.61
CA LYS A 26 -8.45 4.62 -19.06
C LYS A 26 -8.17 6.05 -19.52
N MET A 27 -6.89 6.48 -19.48
CA MET A 27 -6.47 7.78 -20.01
C MET A 27 -6.80 7.90 -21.51
N GLU A 28 -6.57 6.84 -22.28
CA GLU A 28 -6.86 6.79 -23.72
C GLU A 28 -8.36 6.85 -24.01
N MET A 29 -9.20 6.15 -23.24
CA MET A 29 -10.65 6.28 -23.38
C MET A 29 -11.12 7.72 -23.11
N LEU A 30 -10.55 8.40 -22.11
CA LEU A 30 -10.86 9.79 -21.80
C LEU A 30 -10.35 10.76 -22.90
N VAL A 31 -9.13 10.56 -23.40
CA VAL A 31 -8.53 11.37 -24.48
C VAL A 31 -9.29 11.19 -25.80
N ASN A 32 -9.82 9.99 -26.09
CA ASN A 32 -10.70 9.79 -27.24
C ASN A 32 -12.05 10.53 -27.09
N GLN A 33 -12.59 10.66 -25.88
CA GLN A 33 -13.77 11.50 -25.63
C GLN A 33 -13.45 13.00 -25.76
N MET A 34 -12.27 13.44 -25.31
CA MET A 34 -11.78 14.81 -25.53
C MET A 34 -11.54 15.15 -27.01
N LEU A 35 -11.30 14.14 -27.85
CA LEU A 35 -11.09 14.25 -29.30
C LEU A 35 -12.39 14.15 -30.11
N ASP A 36 -13.56 13.97 -29.47
CA ASP A 36 -14.84 13.89 -30.17
C ASP A 36 -15.19 15.20 -30.91
N ALA A 37 -15.80 15.08 -32.09
CA ALA A 37 -16.04 16.21 -32.99
C ALA A 37 -17.19 17.14 -32.54
N GLU A 38 -18.12 16.65 -31.72
CA GLU A 38 -19.32 17.40 -31.28
C GLU A 38 -19.33 17.65 -29.78
N ALA A 39 -18.91 16.65 -29.00
CA ALA A 39 -18.89 16.68 -27.53
C ALA A 39 -17.49 16.92 -26.93
N GLY A 40 -16.42 16.91 -27.74
CA GLY A 40 -15.02 17.01 -27.29
C GLY A 40 -14.55 18.41 -26.91
N VAL A 41 -13.23 18.54 -26.72
CA VAL A 41 -12.56 19.82 -26.45
C VAL A 41 -12.48 20.62 -27.76
N PRO A 42 -12.88 21.90 -27.80
CA PRO A 42 -13.04 22.63 -29.06
C PRO A 42 -11.70 23.06 -29.68
N ILE A 43 -11.11 22.16 -30.48
CA ILE A 43 -9.86 22.37 -31.24
C ILE A 43 -10.07 23.41 -32.35
N LYS A 44 -9.24 24.46 -32.35
CA LYS A 44 -9.32 25.63 -33.24
C LYS A 44 -8.00 25.84 -33.99
N THR A 45 -8.03 26.68 -35.03
CA THR A 45 -6.81 27.22 -35.67
C THR A 45 -6.72 28.72 -35.39
N VAL A 46 -5.76 29.10 -34.56
CA VAL A 46 -5.59 30.50 -34.12
C VAL A 46 -4.76 31.26 -35.16
N LYS A 47 -5.16 32.49 -35.45
CA LYS A 47 -4.44 33.42 -36.33
C LYS A 47 -4.10 34.69 -35.54
N SER A 48 -2.84 35.09 -35.57
CA SER A 48 -2.36 36.40 -35.12
C SER A 48 -1.72 37.14 -36.31
N PHE A 49 -1.30 38.39 -36.11
CA PHE A 49 -0.63 39.17 -37.15
C PHE A 49 0.70 38.56 -37.64
N LEU A 50 1.40 37.82 -36.77
CA LEU A 50 2.72 37.24 -37.06
C LEU A 50 2.71 35.70 -37.20
N SER A 51 1.63 35.02 -36.82
CA SER A 51 1.59 33.55 -36.75
C SER A 51 0.21 32.96 -37.08
N LYS A 52 0.21 31.73 -37.59
CA LYS A 52 -0.97 30.86 -37.70
C LYS A 52 -0.67 29.56 -37.00
N VAL A 53 -1.35 29.28 -35.89
CA VAL A 53 -1.17 28.08 -35.07
C VAL A 53 -2.34 27.13 -35.35
N PRO A 54 -2.16 26.08 -36.18
CA PRO A 54 -3.23 25.13 -36.48
C PRO A 54 -3.50 24.21 -35.29
N SER A 55 -4.71 23.65 -35.21
CA SER A 55 -5.09 22.52 -34.35
C SER A 55 -4.61 22.61 -32.89
N VAL A 56 -5.08 23.63 -32.16
CA VAL A 56 -4.82 23.84 -30.73
C VAL A 56 -6.12 24.11 -29.95
N PHE A 57 -6.09 23.86 -28.65
CA PHE A 57 -7.14 24.23 -27.69
C PHE A 57 -6.52 24.98 -26.50
N THR A 58 -7.31 25.72 -25.72
CA THR A 58 -6.80 26.42 -24.53
C THR A 58 -6.83 25.54 -23.29
N GLY A 59 -6.04 25.89 -22.27
CA GLY A 59 -6.14 25.26 -20.95
C GLY A 59 -7.54 25.38 -20.35
N GLN A 60 -8.15 26.57 -20.45
CA GLN A 60 -9.53 26.81 -20.01
C GLN A 60 -10.56 25.94 -20.75
N ASP A 61 -10.45 25.79 -22.07
CA ASP A 61 -11.31 24.88 -22.86
C ASP A 61 -11.20 23.43 -22.32
N LEU A 62 -9.99 22.96 -22.00
CA LEU A 62 -9.75 21.61 -21.47
C LEU A 62 -10.30 21.42 -20.05
N ILE A 63 -10.00 22.33 -19.12
CA ILE A 63 -10.42 22.20 -17.73
C ILE A 63 -11.94 22.31 -17.60
N GLY A 64 -12.57 23.24 -18.32
CA GLY A 64 -14.03 23.35 -18.39
C GLY A 64 -14.69 22.08 -18.97
N TRP A 65 -14.06 21.44 -19.96
CA TRP A 65 -14.51 20.15 -20.48
C TRP A 65 -14.39 19.03 -19.44
N ILE A 66 -13.29 18.96 -18.70
CA ILE A 66 -13.05 17.94 -17.66
C ILE A 66 -14.09 18.07 -16.54
N MET A 67 -14.27 19.29 -16.00
CA MET A 67 -15.23 19.53 -14.91
C MET A 67 -16.66 19.14 -15.31
N LYS A 68 -17.09 19.52 -16.52
CA LYS A 68 -18.42 19.23 -17.05
C LYS A 68 -18.66 17.73 -17.30
N ASN A 69 -17.71 17.02 -17.91
CA ASN A 69 -17.95 15.66 -18.40
C ASN A 69 -17.58 14.56 -17.37
N LEU A 70 -16.84 14.90 -16.31
CA LEU A 70 -16.53 13.98 -15.20
C LEU A 70 -17.24 14.34 -13.89
N ASP A 71 -18.17 15.31 -13.91
CA ASP A 71 -18.93 15.80 -12.76
C ASP A 71 -18.03 16.22 -11.57
N MET A 72 -16.91 16.90 -11.88
CA MET A 72 -15.93 17.31 -10.88
C MET A 72 -16.27 18.68 -10.30
N THR A 73 -16.51 18.73 -8.99
CA THR A 73 -16.84 19.94 -8.25
C THR A 73 -15.61 20.80 -7.91
N ASP A 74 -14.44 20.17 -7.70
CA ASP A 74 -13.19 20.90 -7.42
C ASP A 74 -12.39 21.13 -8.71
N LEU A 75 -12.00 22.39 -8.91
CA LEU A 75 -11.09 22.83 -9.96
C LEU A 75 -9.68 22.22 -9.79
N SER A 76 -9.24 22.00 -8.55
CA SER A 76 -7.93 21.40 -8.22
C SER A 76 -7.80 19.98 -8.76
N ASP A 77 -8.83 19.13 -8.55
CA ASP A 77 -8.85 17.75 -9.05
C ASP A 77 -8.90 17.68 -10.58
N ALA A 78 -9.72 18.53 -11.22
CA ALA A 78 -9.78 18.62 -12.67
C ALA A 78 -8.44 19.08 -13.29
N LEU A 79 -7.78 20.05 -12.65
CA LEU A 79 -6.46 20.54 -13.04
C LEU A 79 -5.36 19.48 -12.80
N HIS A 80 -5.43 18.73 -11.70
CA HIS A 80 -4.50 17.65 -11.40
C HIS A 80 -4.65 16.47 -12.38
N LEU A 81 -5.88 16.10 -12.74
CA LEU A 81 -6.13 15.09 -13.77
C LEU A 81 -5.57 15.55 -15.14
N ALA A 82 -5.75 16.81 -15.51
CA ALA A 82 -5.17 17.36 -16.73
C ALA A 82 -3.63 17.30 -16.74
N HIS A 83 -2.98 17.62 -15.60
CA HIS A 83 -1.54 17.43 -15.41
C HIS A 83 -1.10 15.97 -15.57
N LEU A 84 -1.86 15.01 -15.05
CA LEU A 84 -1.56 13.58 -15.20
C LEU A 84 -1.69 13.14 -16.67
N ILE A 85 -2.68 13.64 -17.41
CA ILE A 85 -2.84 13.36 -18.85
C ILE A 85 -1.67 13.96 -19.66
N ALA A 86 -1.24 15.18 -19.32
CA ALA A 86 -0.13 15.86 -19.99
C ALA A 86 1.23 15.18 -19.72
N SER A 87 1.55 14.90 -18.46
CA SER A 87 2.81 14.26 -18.05
C SER A 87 2.97 12.81 -18.54
N HIS A 88 1.89 12.14 -18.93
CA HIS A 88 1.92 10.85 -19.63
C HIS A 88 2.01 10.98 -21.17
N GLY A 89 2.13 12.21 -21.68
CA GLY A 89 2.34 12.50 -23.10
C GLY A 89 1.10 12.49 -23.98
N TYR A 90 -0.12 12.42 -23.43
CA TYR A 90 -1.34 12.41 -24.25
C TYR A 90 -1.71 13.80 -24.80
N LEU A 91 -1.29 14.86 -24.11
CA LEU A 91 -1.37 16.25 -24.57
C LEU A 91 -0.17 17.06 -24.06
N PHE A 92 0.15 18.18 -24.71
CA PHE A 92 1.34 18.96 -24.41
C PHE A 92 1.16 20.46 -24.74
N GLN A 93 1.88 21.32 -24.02
CA GLN A 93 1.99 22.76 -24.32
C GLN A 93 2.82 22.96 -25.59
N ILE A 94 2.41 23.89 -26.46
CA ILE A 94 3.10 24.09 -27.75
C ILE A 94 4.48 24.75 -27.60
N ASP A 95 4.64 25.65 -26.64
CA ASP A 95 5.80 26.55 -26.50
C ASP A 95 6.58 26.31 -25.19
N ASP A 96 6.32 25.20 -24.49
CA ASP A 96 6.94 24.82 -23.21
C ASP A 96 7.36 23.33 -23.25
N HIS A 97 8.53 23.00 -22.70
CA HIS A 97 9.04 21.62 -22.55
C HIS A 97 8.50 20.92 -21.28
N VAL A 98 7.98 21.68 -20.31
CA VAL A 98 7.44 21.14 -19.05
C VAL A 98 5.99 20.68 -19.26
N LEU A 99 5.75 19.37 -19.19
CA LEU A 99 4.44 18.73 -19.42
C LEU A 99 3.43 18.93 -18.27
N THR A 100 3.09 20.20 -18.01
CA THR A 100 2.08 20.68 -17.04
C THR A 100 0.84 21.22 -17.75
N VAL A 101 -0.23 21.54 -17.01
CA VAL A 101 -1.43 22.22 -17.54
C VAL A 101 -1.78 23.44 -16.69
N LYS A 102 -2.07 24.56 -17.35
CA LYS A 102 -2.41 25.85 -16.74
C LYS A 102 -3.87 26.17 -17.09
N ASN A 103 -4.68 26.64 -16.12
CA ASN A 103 -6.10 26.98 -16.36
C ASN A 103 -6.25 28.38 -16.98
N ASP A 104 -5.57 28.61 -18.09
CA ASP A 104 -5.47 29.90 -18.77
C ASP A 104 -5.57 29.76 -20.30
N GLY A 105 -5.22 30.84 -21.01
CA GLY A 105 -5.18 30.88 -22.48
C GLY A 105 -3.99 30.16 -23.13
N THR A 106 -3.13 29.46 -22.37
CA THR A 106 -2.03 28.67 -22.93
C THR A 106 -2.56 27.65 -23.93
N PHE A 107 -1.84 27.46 -25.04
CA PHE A 107 -2.26 26.55 -26.11
C PHE A 107 -1.66 25.14 -25.96
N TYR A 108 -2.51 24.15 -26.17
CA TYR A 108 -2.20 22.72 -26.05
C TYR A 108 -2.50 21.98 -27.35
N ARG A 109 -1.85 20.83 -27.53
CA ARG A 109 -2.10 19.85 -28.59
C ARG A 109 -2.32 18.47 -28.02
N PHE A 110 -3.15 17.66 -28.67
CA PHE A 110 -3.20 16.22 -28.43
C PHE A 110 -2.05 15.52 -29.18
N GLN A 111 -1.52 14.48 -28.54
CA GLN A 111 -0.48 13.63 -29.09
C GLN A 111 -1.08 12.55 -30.01
N THR A 112 -0.37 12.22 -31.10
CA THR A 112 -0.77 11.14 -32.00
C THR A 112 -0.76 9.78 -31.29
N PRO A 113 -1.75 8.89 -31.52
CA PRO A 113 -1.80 7.54 -30.95
C PRO A 113 -0.56 6.68 -31.19
N TYR A 114 0.28 7.03 -32.16
CA TYR A 114 1.58 6.42 -32.37
C TYR A 114 2.52 6.60 -31.16
N PHE A 115 2.57 7.80 -30.56
CA PHE A 115 3.47 8.14 -29.46
C PHE A 115 2.89 7.86 -28.07
N TRP A 116 1.68 7.29 -27.95
CA TRP A 116 1.08 6.95 -26.66
C TRP A 116 1.86 5.86 -25.91
N PRO A 117 1.94 5.92 -24.56
CA PRO A 117 2.78 5.02 -23.76
C PRO A 117 2.28 3.55 -23.71
N SER A 118 1.02 3.29 -24.09
CA SER A 118 0.50 1.91 -24.26
C SER A 118 1.23 1.10 -25.34
N ASN A 119 1.88 1.76 -26.31
CA ASN A 119 2.71 1.10 -27.31
C ASN A 119 4.03 0.54 -26.74
N CYS A 120 4.28 0.70 -25.42
CA CYS A 120 5.43 0.15 -24.70
C CYS A 120 6.77 0.64 -25.27
N TRP A 121 6.88 1.96 -25.43
CA TRP A 121 8.09 2.63 -25.91
C TRP A 121 9.25 2.48 -24.92
N ASP A 122 10.42 2.13 -25.46
CA ASP A 122 11.70 1.99 -24.75
C ASP A 122 12.80 2.60 -25.64
N PRO A 123 12.84 3.95 -25.78
CA PRO A 123 13.65 4.61 -26.81
C PRO A 123 15.13 4.68 -26.42
N GLU A 124 16.00 4.22 -27.32
CA GLU A 124 17.44 4.13 -27.08
C GLU A 124 18.12 5.52 -27.06
N ASN A 125 19.26 5.61 -26.37
CA ASN A 125 20.07 6.82 -26.37
C ASN A 125 20.61 7.19 -27.77
N THR A 126 20.73 6.23 -28.69
CA THR A 126 21.07 6.50 -30.09
C THR A 126 19.93 7.22 -30.82
N ASP A 127 18.66 6.85 -30.59
CA ASP A 127 17.52 7.56 -31.18
C ASP A 127 17.44 9.01 -30.69
N TYR A 128 17.68 9.24 -29.38
CA TYR A 128 17.70 10.60 -28.81
C TYR A 128 18.85 11.45 -29.35
N ALA A 129 20.05 10.86 -29.53
CA ALA A 129 21.19 11.53 -30.15
C ALA A 129 20.90 11.94 -31.60
N VAL A 130 20.20 11.08 -32.37
CA VAL A 130 19.74 11.38 -33.72
C VAL A 130 18.69 12.50 -33.73
N TYR A 131 17.75 12.51 -32.77
CA TYR A 131 16.75 13.59 -32.63
C TYR A 131 17.41 14.96 -32.34
N LEU A 132 18.28 15.04 -31.34
CA LEU A 132 18.97 16.27 -30.96
C LEU A 132 19.87 16.78 -32.09
N CYS A 133 20.64 15.89 -32.74
CA CYS A 133 21.43 16.23 -33.91
C CYS A 133 20.55 16.76 -35.07
N LYS A 134 19.39 16.13 -35.33
CA LYS A 134 18.44 16.59 -36.35
C LYS A 134 17.88 17.98 -36.04
N ARG A 135 17.72 18.35 -34.77
CA ARG A 135 17.30 19.71 -34.34
C ARG A 135 18.36 20.76 -34.62
N THR A 136 19.63 20.53 -34.24
CA THR A 136 20.71 21.50 -34.49
C THR A 136 20.90 21.82 -35.98
N MET A 137 20.58 20.89 -36.87
CA MET A 137 20.63 21.09 -38.33
C MET A 137 19.49 21.96 -38.90
N GLN A 138 18.46 22.31 -38.11
CA GLN A 138 17.31 23.04 -38.62
C GLN A 138 17.52 24.55 -38.80
N ASN A 139 18.48 25.16 -38.09
CA ASN A 139 18.80 26.59 -38.11
C ASN A 139 17.54 27.49 -38.01
N LYS A 140 16.78 27.31 -36.92
CA LYS A 140 15.57 28.09 -36.58
C LYS A 140 15.54 28.29 -35.06
N ALA A 141 15.31 29.53 -34.59
CA ALA A 141 15.26 29.85 -33.16
C ALA A 141 14.33 28.94 -32.33
N HIS A 142 13.10 28.70 -32.80
CA HIS A 142 12.12 27.82 -32.12
C HIS A 142 12.46 26.30 -32.12
N LEU A 143 13.65 25.93 -32.58
CA LEU A 143 14.17 24.55 -32.62
C LEU A 143 15.64 24.46 -32.14
N GLU A 144 16.23 25.58 -31.70
CA GLU A 144 17.48 25.60 -30.93
C GLU A 144 17.33 24.73 -29.68
N LEU A 145 18.44 24.22 -29.15
CA LEU A 145 18.41 23.32 -28.00
C LEU A 145 18.37 24.12 -26.71
N GLU A 146 17.49 23.74 -25.79
CA GLU A 146 17.53 24.18 -24.40
C GLU A 146 18.87 23.75 -23.75
N ASP A 147 19.32 24.45 -22.70
CA ASP A 147 20.61 24.18 -22.04
C ASP A 147 20.76 22.70 -21.62
N PHE A 148 19.69 22.10 -21.10
CA PHE A 148 19.68 20.68 -20.71
C PHE A 148 19.75 19.72 -21.91
N GLU A 149 19.19 20.10 -23.05
CA GLU A 149 19.28 19.33 -24.29
C GLU A 149 20.67 19.45 -24.93
N ALA A 150 21.30 20.62 -24.86
CA ALA A 150 22.68 20.83 -25.27
C ALA A 150 23.67 20.04 -24.40
N GLU A 151 23.46 20.03 -23.07
CA GLU A 151 24.24 19.21 -22.14
C GLU A 151 24.05 17.71 -22.41
N ASN A 152 22.82 17.27 -22.69
CA ASN A 152 22.52 15.90 -23.10
C ASN A 152 23.17 15.54 -24.44
N LEU A 153 23.15 16.42 -25.42
CA LEU A 153 23.83 16.21 -26.71
C LEU A 153 25.35 16.04 -26.50
N ALA A 154 25.99 16.85 -25.66
CA ALA A 154 27.41 16.73 -25.34
C ALA A 154 27.74 15.39 -24.64
N LYS A 155 26.90 14.95 -23.68
CA LYS A 155 27.01 13.62 -23.04
C LYS A 155 26.91 12.49 -24.08
N LEU A 156 25.98 12.59 -25.02
CA LEU A 156 25.74 11.59 -26.08
C LEU A 156 26.86 11.57 -27.13
N GLN A 157 27.41 12.73 -27.51
CA GLN A 157 28.59 12.83 -28.38
C GLN A 157 29.81 12.15 -27.76
N LYS A 158 30.05 12.36 -26.45
CA LYS A 158 31.12 11.67 -25.71
C LYS A 158 30.89 10.15 -25.69
N MET A 159 29.67 9.72 -25.36
CA MET A 159 29.26 8.31 -25.27
C MET A 159 29.37 7.57 -26.62
N PHE A 160 28.95 8.20 -27.72
CA PHE A 160 28.90 7.62 -29.06
C PHE A 160 30.01 8.08 -29.99
N SER A 161 31.07 8.72 -29.49
CA SER A 161 32.19 9.28 -30.26
C SER A 161 32.66 8.42 -31.45
N ARG A 162 32.92 7.12 -31.25
CA ARG A 162 33.34 6.18 -32.32
C ARG A 162 32.26 5.81 -33.35
N LYS A 163 31.01 6.17 -33.09
CA LYS A 163 29.83 5.94 -33.96
C LYS A 163 29.15 7.25 -34.39
N TRP A 164 29.70 8.41 -34.03
CA TRP A 164 29.04 9.70 -34.22
C TRP A 164 28.70 9.98 -35.69
N GLU A 165 29.57 9.56 -36.61
CA GLU A 165 29.33 9.68 -38.06
C GLU A 165 28.03 8.99 -38.51
N PHE A 166 27.70 7.83 -37.94
CA PHE A 166 26.44 7.14 -38.24
C PHE A 166 25.22 7.86 -37.65
N VAL A 167 25.35 8.44 -36.46
CA VAL A 167 24.32 9.28 -35.83
C VAL A 167 24.05 10.53 -36.67
N PHE A 168 25.11 11.21 -37.10
CA PHE A 168 25.05 12.39 -37.96
C PHE A 168 24.45 12.05 -39.33
N MET A 169 24.92 10.98 -39.98
CA MET A 169 24.39 10.52 -41.28
C MET A 169 22.91 10.12 -41.18
N GLN A 170 22.47 9.48 -40.09
CA GLN A 170 21.06 9.14 -39.85
C GLN A 170 20.19 10.37 -39.54
N ALA A 171 20.73 11.39 -38.87
CA ALA A 171 20.06 12.67 -38.66
C ALA A 171 19.94 13.47 -39.97
N GLU A 172 21.03 13.56 -40.74
CA GLU A 172 21.09 14.26 -42.02
C GLU A 172 20.18 13.61 -43.07
N ALA A 173 20.18 12.27 -43.17
CA ALA A 173 19.30 11.55 -44.09
C ALA A 173 17.82 11.84 -43.79
N GLN A 174 17.42 11.83 -42.52
CA GLN A 174 16.04 12.19 -42.13
C GLN A 174 15.71 13.65 -42.41
N TYR A 175 16.61 14.57 -42.08
CA TYR A 175 16.47 16.00 -42.36
C TYR A 175 16.33 16.26 -43.86
N LYS A 176 17.14 15.60 -44.69
CA LYS A 176 17.05 15.62 -46.15
C LYS A 176 15.71 15.05 -46.61
N THR A 177 15.25 13.90 -46.14
CA THR A 177 13.90 13.37 -46.46
C THR A 177 12.80 14.39 -46.13
N LEU A 178 12.80 14.95 -44.92
CA LEU A 178 11.79 15.89 -44.42
C LEU A 178 11.80 17.25 -45.17
N ARG A 179 12.92 17.58 -45.83
CA ARG A 179 13.04 18.70 -46.80
C ARG A 179 12.70 18.31 -48.24
N VAL A 180 12.98 17.08 -48.67
CA VAL A 180 12.64 16.52 -50.00
C VAL A 180 11.13 16.24 -50.13
N ASP A 181 10.43 16.01 -49.02
CA ASP A 181 8.98 16.04 -48.87
C ASP A 181 8.40 17.47 -49.04
N LYS A 182 8.85 18.20 -50.07
CA LYS A 182 8.45 19.55 -50.45
C LYS A 182 6.95 19.67 -50.78
N LYS A 183 6.26 18.55 -51.04
CA LYS A 183 4.80 18.47 -51.23
C LYS A 183 4.00 18.71 -49.93
N ARG A 184 4.65 18.63 -48.76
CA ARG A 184 3.97 18.67 -47.46
C ARG A 184 3.88 20.08 -46.90
N ASP A 185 2.77 20.44 -46.27
CA ASP A 185 2.56 21.82 -45.76
C ASP A 185 3.64 22.20 -44.72
N ARG A 186 3.95 23.50 -44.63
CA ARG A 186 4.73 24.09 -43.54
C ARG A 186 4.04 23.87 -42.19
N GLN A 187 2.72 23.93 -42.16
CA GLN A 187 1.89 23.75 -40.97
C GLN A 187 1.93 22.30 -40.44
N GLU A 188 1.76 21.32 -41.33
CA GLU A 188 1.82 19.89 -40.97
C GLU A 188 3.19 19.50 -40.39
N ARG A 189 4.27 20.04 -40.95
CA ARG A 189 5.63 19.85 -40.41
C ARG A 189 5.78 20.42 -39.01
N GLN A 190 5.28 21.62 -38.73
CA GLN A 190 5.31 22.21 -37.38
C GLN A 190 4.54 21.36 -36.35
N ILE A 191 3.39 20.79 -36.73
CA ILE A 191 2.64 19.89 -35.84
C ILE A 191 3.50 18.66 -35.49
N LEU A 192 4.11 18.03 -36.48
CA LEU A 192 4.85 16.78 -36.27
C LEU A 192 6.22 16.98 -35.59
N ASP A 193 6.91 18.08 -35.88
CA ASP A 193 8.10 18.50 -35.12
C ASP A 193 7.74 18.69 -33.63
N SER A 194 6.56 19.27 -33.32
CA SER A 194 6.08 19.44 -31.94
C SER A 194 5.60 18.13 -31.26
N GLN A 195 5.00 17.21 -32.01
CA GLN A 195 4.61 15.89 -31.51
C GLN A 195 5.83 15.01 -31.19
N GLU A 196 6.89 15.10 -32.00
CA GLU A 196 8.15 14.42 -31.72
C GLU A 196 8.88 15.03 -30.52
N ARG A 197 8.85 16.36 -30.33
CA ARG A 197 9.33 17.02 -29.10
C ARG A 197 8.61 16.46 -27.87
N ALA A 198 7.28 16.50 -27.86
CA ALA A 198 6.49 16.03 -26.72
C ALA A 198 6.66 14.53 -26.40
N PHE A 199 7.02 13.71 -27.39
CA PHE A 199 7.42 12.31 -27.13
C PHE A 199 8.74 12.24 -26.34
N TRP A 200 9.73 13.07 -26.69
CA TRP A 200 10.99 13.13 -25.95
C TRP A 200 10.86 13.78 -24.58
N ASP A 201 9.97 14.77 -24.41
CA ASP A 201 9.70 15.39 -23.11
C ASP A 201 9.15 14.40 -22.06
N VAL A 202 8.51 13.31 -22.50
CA VAL A 202 8.12 12.19 -21.61
C VAL A 202 9.29 11.27 -21.27
N HIS A 203 10.10 10.90 -22.27
CA HIS A 203 11.12 9.84 -22.13
C HIS A 203 12.50 10.37 -21.71
N ARG A 204 12.74 11.68 -21.80
CA ARG A 204 13.95 12.42 -21.41
C ARG A 204 13.53 13.78 -20.82
N PRO A 205 12.75 13.78 -19.72
CA PRO A 205 12.11 14.98 -19.19
C PRO A 205 13.10 16.04 -18.70
N VAL A 206 12.64 17.29 -18.64
CA VAL A 206 13.38 18.43 -18.09
C VAL A 206 13.86 18.11 -16.66
N PRO A 207 15.13 18.37 -16.29
CA PRO A 207 15.65 18.08 -14.96
C PRO A 207 14.76 18.62 -13.83
N GLY A 208 14.41 17.76 -12.88
CA GLY A 208 13.49 18.06 -11.77
C GLY A 208 12.02 17.69 -12.04
N CYS A 209 11.63 17.40 -13.27
CA CYS A 209 10.31 16.84 -13.57
C CYS A 209 10.23 15.35 -13.22
N VAL A 210 9.01 14.87 -12.90
CA VAL A 210 8.76 13.45 -12.61
C VAL A 210 8.80 12.63 -13.90
N ASN A 211 9.62 11.59 -13.92
CA ASN A 211 9.71 10.65 -15.04
C ASN A 211 8.55 9.63 -15.00
N THR A 212 7.50 9.88 -15.79
CA THR A 212 6.30 9.01 -15.85
C THR A 212 6.52 7.66 -16.55
N THR A 213 7.70 7.43 -17.13
CA THR A 213 8.10 6.12 -17.70
C THR A 213 8.61 5.14 -16.66
N GLU A 214 8.90 5.58 -15.42
CA GLU A 214 9.45 4.71 -14.37
C GLU A 214 8.39 3.75 -13.80
N VAL A 215 8.81 2.50 -13.59
CA VAL A 215 7.93 1.41 -13.13
C VAL A 215 8.50 0.72 -11.91
N ASP A 216 7.69 0.64 -10.86
CA ASP A 216 7.96 -0.11 -9.62
C ASP A 216 8.49 -1.53 -9.93
N PHE A 217 9.66 -1.88 -9.38
CA PHE A 217 10.31 -3.18 -9.55
C PHE A 217 9.42 -4.36 -9.14
N ARG A 218 8.47 -4.16 -8.22
CA ARG A 218 7.46 -5.14 -7.78
C ARG A 218 6.38 -5.38 -8.83
N LYS A 219 6.20 -4.47 -9.79
CA LYS A 219 5.37 -4.63 -10.99
C LYS A 219 6.13 -5.33 -12.11
N LEU A 220 7.37 -4.90 -12.39
CA LEU A 220 8.25 -5.50 -13.42
C LEU A 220 8.52 -7.00 -13.15
N SER A 221 8.78 -7.36 -11.89
CA SER A 221 8.98 -8.75 -11.46
C SER A 221 7.72 -9.64 -11.50
N ARG A 222 6.54 -9.06 -11.78
CA ARG A 222 5.26 -9.78 -11.95
C ARG A 222 4.89 -9.98 -13.41
N SER A 223 5.14 -9.00 -14.29
CA SER A 223 4.84 -9.13 -15.73
C SER A 223 5.70 -10.21 -16.41
N GLY A 224 6.91 -10.47 -15.91
CA GLY A 224 7.78 -11.56 -16.39
C GLY A 224 7.47 -12.97 -15.88
N ARG A 225 6.39 -13.19 -15.09
CA ARG A 225 6.03 -14.53 -14.61
C ARG A 225 4.99 -15.20 -15.53
N PRO A 226 5.18 -16.47 -15.94
CA PRO A 226 4.14 -17.23 -16.61
C PRO A 226 2.86 -17.29 -15.77
N LYS A 227 1.71 -16.98 -16.40
CA LYS A 227 0.41 -16.83 -15.72
C LYS A 227 -0.12 -18.09 -15.01
N TYR A 228 0.52 -19.24 -15.24
CA TYR A 228 0.19 -20.54 -14.63
C TYR A 228 0.61 -20.72 -13.16
N SER A 229 1.39 -19.79 -12.57
CA SER A 229 1.92 -19.96 -11.20
C SER A 229 1.08 -19.32 -10.07
N SER A 230 -0.12 -18.83 -10.35
CA SER A 230 -0.99 -18.18 -9.34
C SER A 230 -1.46 -19.13 -8.22
N GLY A 231 -1.64 -20.42 -8.52
CA GLY A 231 -2.07 -21.42 -7.51
C GLY A 231 -0.99 -21.82 -6.49
N GLY A 232 0.30 -21.63 -6.81
CA GLY A 232 1.40 -22.21 -6.02
C GLY A 232 1.54 -21.67 -4.60
N HIS A 233 1.21 -20.40 -4.37
CA HIS A 233 1.32 -19.77 -3.05
C HIS A 233 0.10 -20.01 -2.14
N ALA A 234 -1.04 -20.49 -2.68
CA ALA A 234 -2.21 -20.85 -1.87
C ALA A 234 -2.05 -22.24 -1.20
N ALA A 235 -1.29 -23.15 -1.83
CA ALA A 235 -1.15 -24.52 -1.37
C ALA A 235 -0.52 -24.65 0.04
N LEU A 236 0.41 -23.77 0.39
CA LEU A 236 1.08 -23.76 1.71
C LEU A 236 0.18 -23.31 2.87
N ALA A 237 -0.99 -22.70 2.60
CA ALA A 237 -2.01 -22.42 3.61
C ALA A 237 -3.08 -23.54 3.69
N ALA A 238 -3.25 -24.31 2.61
CA ALA A 238 -4.18 -25.43 2.58
C ALA A 238 -3.71 -26.63 3.42
N SER A 239 -2.40 -26.87 3.51
CA SER A 239 -1.80 -27.97 4.29
C SER A 239 -1.98 -27.86 5.82
N THR A 240 -2.42 -26.71 6.33
CA THR A 240 -2.81 -26.52 7.75
C THR A 240 -4.33 -26.41 7.94
N SER A 241 -5.13 -26.52 6.88
CA SER A 241 -6.61 -26.45 6.94
C SER A 241 -7.23 -27.81 7.36
N GLY A 242 -6.66 -28.44 8.40
CA GLY A 242 -6.98 -29.80 8.86
C GLY A 242 -7.57 -29.91 10.27
N ILE A 243 -7.68 -28.79 11.01
CA ILE A 243 -8.41 -28.68 12.28
C ILE A 243 -9.43 -27.54 12.15
N GLY A 244 -10.62 -27.72 12.76
CA GLY A 244 -11.77 -26.82 12.64
C GLY A 244 -11.71 -25.54 13.47
N CYS A 245 -10.60 -24.78 13.42
CA CYS A 245 -10.45 -23.53 14.16
C CYS A 245 -11.48 -22.47 13.70
N THR A 246 -12.29 -21.96 14.64
CA THR A 246 -13.25 -20.87 14.40
C THR A 246 -12.54 -19.52 14.31
N GLN A 247 -12.31 -19.04 13.08
CA GLN A 247 -11.77 -17.69 12.86
C GLN A 247 -12.75 -16.59 13.32
N TYR A 248 -12.62 -16.15 14.57
CA TYR A 248 -13.14 -14.85 15.00
C TYR A 248 -12.27 -13.74 14.38
N SER A 249 -12.88 -12.88 13.57
CA SER A 249 -12.21 -11.76 12.92
C SER A 249 -11.79 -10.71 13.95
N GLN A 250 -10.49 -10.62 14.25
CA GLN A 250 -9.95 -9.41 14.89
C GLN A 250 -9.93 -8.26 13.88
N SER A 251 -10.50 -7.13 14.27
CA SER A 251 -10.56 -5.90 13.49
C SER A 251 -9.20 -5.19 13.41
N VAL A 252 -9.05 -4.27 12.45
CA VAL A 252 -7.78 -3.64 12.09
C VAL A 252 -7.40 -2.56 13.10
N ALA A 253 -6.70 -2.92 14.19
CA ALA A 253 -6.29 -1.96 15.23
C ALA A 253 -4.99 -2.36 15.99
N ALA A 254 -3.92 -2.79 15.31
CA ALA A 254 -2.67 -3.22 15.98
C ALA A 254 -1.38 -2.88 15.19
N ALA A 255 -1.15 -1.60 14.87
CA ALA A 255 0.00 -1.15 14.07
C ALA A 255 0.79 0.05 14.62
N HIS A 256 0.60 0.44 15.89
CA HIS A 256 1.45 1.44 16.56
C HIS A 256 1.79 1.02 18.00
N ALA A 257 3.02 0.58 18.20
CA ALA A 257 3.64 0.33 19.50
C ALA A 257 5.15 0.65 19.42
N SER A 258 5.48 1.89 19.06
CA SER A 258 6.86 2.37 19.00
C SER A 258 7.46 2.40 20.40
N LEU A 259 8.50 1.60 20.64
CA LEU A 259 9.31 1.73 21.85
C LEU A 259 10.03 3.09 21.86
N PRO A 260 10.06 3.82 22.99
CA PRO A 260 10.73 5.12 23.06
C PRO A 260 12.26 4.93 23.03
N SER A 261 12.89 5.39 21.96
CA SER A 261 14.35 5.53 21.90
C SER A 261 14.82 6.67 22.81
N THR A 262 15.83 6.42 23.63
CA THR A 262 16.43 7.42 24.52
C THR A 262 17.11 8.52 23.71
N SER A 263 16.69 9.76 23.91
CA SER A 263 17.24 10.94 23.26
C SER A 263 18.62 11.31 23.81
N ASN A 264 19.67 11.23 23.00
CA ASN A 264 20.92 11.94 23.27
C ASN A 264 20.76 13.41 22.89
N GLY A 265 21.07 14.32 23.82
CA GLY A 265 21.04 15.77 23.58
C GLY A 265 22.24 16.25 22.76
N SER A 266 22.02 17.25 21.91
CA SER A 266 23.07 17.93 21.15
C SER A 266 23.76 18.99 22.00
N ALA A 267 25.09 18.94 22.09
CA ALA A 267 25.90 19.99 22.69
C ALA A 267 27.09 20.39 21.77
N THR A 268 27.23 21.70 21.61
CA THR A 268 28.23 22.47 20.86
C THR A 268 29.68 21.98 20.90
N SER A 269 30.37 22.03 19.75
CA SER A 269 31.84 22.03 19.66
C SER A 269 32.48 23.25 20.34
N PRO A 270 33.79 23.20 20.66
CA PRO A 270 34.73 23.96 19.81
C PRO A 270 36.00 23.17 19.44
N ARG A 271 36.81 23.79 18.55
CA ARG A 271 38.05 23.23 17.97
C ARG A 271 39.22 23.15 18.98
N LYS A 272 40.15 22.22 18.74
CA LYS A 272 41.61 22.51 18.68
C LYS A 272 42.36 21.45 17.85
N ASN A 273 43.55 21.82 17.39
CA ASN A 273 44.52 20.96 16.69
C ASN A 273 45.26 20.08 17.73
N ASP A 274 46.06 19.05 17.43
CA ASP A 274 47.26 19.05 16.57
C ASP A 274 47.88 17.63 16.42
N GLN A 275 48.87 17.52 15.53
CA GLN A 275 49.99 16.55 15.51
C GLN A 275 49.73 15.04 15.29
N GLU A 276 49.98 14.63 14.04
CA GLU A 276 50.75 13.42 13.71
C GLU A 276 52.17 13.48 14.36
N PRO A 277 52.86 12.35 14.60
CA PRO A 277 53.64 11.76 13.51
C PRO A 277 53.67 10.22 13.46
N SER A 278 54.26 9.70 12.38
CA SER A 278 54.46 8.29 12.07
C SER A 278 55.80 7.73 12.60
N THR A 279 55.97 6.39 12.61
CA THR A 279 57.03 5.65 11.85
C THR A 279 57.16 4.16 12.28
N SER A 280 57.67 3.32 11.35
CA SER A 280 58.53 2.10 11.49
C SER A 280 58.50 1.16 12.73
N SER A 281 58.74 -0.16 12.63
CA SER A 281 58.92 -1.08 11.47
C SER A 281 59.13 -2.55 11.90
N ALA A 282 58.62 -3.48 11.09
CA ALA A 282 59.27 -4.72 10.59
C ALA A 282 59.73 -5.90 11.49
N ALA A 283 59.68 -7.08 10.84
CA ALA A 283 60.54 -8.27 10.98
C ALA A 283 60.24 -9.34 12.07
N GLY A 284 60.47 -10.61 11.68
CA GLY A 284 60.42 -11.81 12.52
C GLY A 284 59.03 -12.44 12.67
N GLY A 285 58.85 -13.76 12.62
CA GLY A 285 59.81 -14.82 12.30
C GLY A 285 59.38 -16.18 12.87
N ASP A 286 59.56 -17.23 12.07
CA ASP A 286 59.64 -18.65 12.41
C ASP A 286 58.51 -19.37 13.20
N SER A 287 58.08 -20.50 12.62
CA SER A 287 57.53 -21.65 13.36
C SER A 287 58.65 -22.66 13.62
N PRO A 288 58.45 -23.61 14.55
CA PRO A 288 58.73 -24.99 14.15
C PRO A 288 57.65 -26.00 14.59
N SER A 289 57.80 -27.25 14.16
CA SER A 289 56.81 -28.32 14.31
C SER A 289 57.43 -29.65 14.77
N THR A 290 56.72 -30.38 15.64
CA THR A 290 56.91 -31.81 16.00
C THR A 290 55.55 -32.34 16.51
N SER A 291 54.96 -33.48 16.11
CA SER A 291 55.42 -34.87 15.89
C SER A 291 55.74 -35.62 17.21
N ALA A 292 55.35 -36.88 17.48
CA ALA A 292 54.40 -37.83 16.85
C ALA A 292 54.13 -39.06 17.80
N ALA A 293 53.49 -40.13 17.28
CA ALA A 293 53.33 -41.53 17.76
C ALA A 293 51.95 -41.95 18.34
N THR A 294 51.19 -42.93 17.79
CA THR A 294 51.23 -44.44 17.81
C THR A 294 50.85 -45.10 19.16
N ALA A 295 50.14 -46.24 19.29
CA ALA A 295 49.79 -47.32 18.32
C ALA A 295 48.55 -48.18 18.73
N THR A 296 48.01 -48.99 17.77
CA THR A 296 47.37 -50.35 17.89
C THR A 296 46.27 -50.62 18.97
N THR A 297 45.15 -51.33 18.76
CA THR A 297 44.70 -52.38 17.79
C THR A 297 43.13 -52.49 17.88
N SER A 298 42.31 -53.35 17.24
CA SER A 298 42.39 -54.51 16.31
C SER A 298 41.03 -54.68 15.55
N ALA A 299 40.71 -55.86 15.00
CA ALA A 299 39.40 -56.26 14.42
C ALA A 299 39.17 -57.79 14.63
N PRO A 300 38.04 -58.41 14.16
CA PRO A 300 38.03 -58.88 12.76
C PRO A 300 36.67 -58.88 11.99
N SER A 301 36.80 -58.91 10.65
CA SER A 301 35.96 -59.41 9.53
C SER A 301 34.59 -60.08 9.80
N THR A 302 33.57 -59.99 8.92
CA THR A 302 33.53 -60.37 7.46
C THR A 302 32.45 -59.60 6.67
N SER A 303 32.35 -59.53 5.32
CA SER A 303 33.19 -59.95 4.15
C SER A 303 32.67 -59.30 2.83
N THR A 304 33.36 -59.56 1.69
CA THR A 304 33.02 -59.21 0.28
C THR A 304 33.17 -60.50 -0.59
N PRO A 305 33.29 -60.57 -1.96
CA PRO A 305 33.42 -59.58 -3.05
C PRO A 305 32.63 -59.97 -4.35
N PRO A 306 33.10 -59.69 -5.60
CA PRO A 306 33.67 -58.46 -6.20
C PRO A 306 32.54 -57.74 -7.02
N VAL A 307 32.57 -57.19 -8.26
CA VAL A 307 33.49 -56.92 -9.41
C VAL A 307 32.86 -55.71 -10.18
N THR A 308 33.44 -54.93 -11.13
CA THR A 308 34.71 -54.87 -11.91
C THR A 308 35.00 -53.37 -12.22
N SER A 309 36.03 -53.04 -13.01
CA SER A 309 36.32 -51.70 -13.54
C SER A 309 36.84 -51.74 -14.99
N ILE A 310 36.61 -50.66 -15.78
CA ILE A 310 37.44 -50.22 -16.93
C ILE A 310 37.33 -48.68 -17.04
N ALA A 311 38.42 -48.00 -17.45
CA ALA A 311 38.42 -46.59 -17.86
C ALA A 311 39.38 -46.36 -19.04
N SER A 312 39.05 -45.46 -19.98
CA SER A 312 40.04 -44.85 -20.90
C SER A 312 39.48 -43.72 -21.80
N THR A 313 40.06 -42.53 -21.66
CA THR A 313 40.45 -41.52 -22.68
C THR A 313 39.63 -41.25 -23.97
N SER A 314 39.23 -39.97 -24.09
CA SER A 314 39.36 -39.07 -25.26
C SER A 314 38.76 -39.41 -26.64
N ASN A 315 37.93 -38.48 -27.15
CA ASN A 315 38.26 -37.77 -28.38
C ASN A 315 37.65 -36.35 -28.42
N ALA A 316 38.09 -35.49 -29.33
CA ALA A 316 37.69 -34.08 -29.40
C ALA A 316 36.70 -33.78 -30.55
N GLY A 317 35.76 -32.84 -30.35
CA GLY A 317 34.95 -32.28 -31.43
C GLY A 317 33.60 -31.66 -31.03
N SER A 318 33.33 -30.45 -31.55
CA SER A 318 31.99 -29.85 -31.73
C SER A 318 31.09 -29.65 -30.48
N PHE A 319 31.44 -28.68 -29.63
CA PHE A 319 30.47 -28.06 -28.70
C PHE A 319 29.78 -26.85 -29.35
N ARG A 320 28.70 -27.09 -30.12
CA ARG A 320 27.70 -26.05 -30.46
C ARG A 320 26.28 -26.60 -30.34
N ASN A 321 25.42 -25.80 -29.71
CA ASN A 321 23.96 -25.89 -29.67
C ASN A 321 23.34 -27.23 -29.26
N ASN A 322 23.13 -27.44 -27.95
CA ASN A 322 21.94 -28.17 -27.49
C ASN A 322 21.50 -27.76 -26.07
N TYR A 323 20.83 -26.61 -25.94
CA TYR A 323 20.19 -26.17 -24.68
C TYR A 323 18.67 -26.45 -24.61
N TYR A 324 18.11 -27.18 -25.59
CA TYR A 324 16.70 -27.55 -25.65
C TYR A 324 16.42 -28.97 -25.12
N ALA A 325 17.02 -29.32 -23.98
CA ALA A 325 16.75 -30.56 -23.26
C ALA A 325 16.79 -30.32 -21.74
N ARG A 326 15.68 -29.81 -21.16
CA ARG A 326 15.46 -29.87 -19.70
C ARG A 326 14.70 -31.16 -19.37
N PRO A 327 15.29 -32.11 -18.62
CA PRO A 327 14.55 -33.25 -18.06
C PRO A 327 13.48 -32.78 -17.06
N GLY A 328 12.45 -33.61 -16.84
CA GLY A 328 11.49 -33.43 -15.75
C GLY A 328 10.09 -32.92 -16.13
N LEU A 329 9.81 -32.64 -17.40
CA LEU A 329 8.46 -32.23 -17.84
C LEU A 329 7.48 -33.41 -17.85
N ARG A 330 6.96 -33.81 -16.67
CA ARG A 330 5.83 -34.75 -16.54
C ARG A 330 4.55 -34.11 -17.08
N ARG A 331 4.37 -34.13 -18.41
CA ARG A 331 3.28 -33.47 -19.14
C ARG A 331 1.90 -34.16 -18.99
N CYS A 332 1.64 -34.89 -17.90
CA CYS A 332 0.44 -35.71 -17.72
C CYS A 332 0.06 -35.98 -16.24
N THR A 333 -0.05 -34.94 -15.40
CA THR A 333 -0.74 -35.03 -14.08
C THR A 333 -1.56 -33.78 -13.72
N GLN A 334 -1.11 -32.60 -14.17
CA GLN A 334 -1.59 -31.30 -13.67
C GLN A 334 -3.12 -31.11 -13.64
N VAL A 335 -3.86 -31.49 -14.69
CA VAL A 335 -5.32 -31.22 -14.74
C VAL A 335 -6.09 -31.94 -13.64
N GLN A 336 -5.83 -33.23 -13.42
CA GLN A 336 -6.55 -33.99 -12.38
C GLN A 336 -6.21 -33.50 -10.98
N ASP A 337 -4.95 -33.14 -10.71
CA ASP A 337 -4.54 -32.66 -9.39
C ASP A 337 -5.02 -31.22 -9.13
N THR A 338 -5.08 -30.37 -10.16
CA THR A 338 -5.74 -29.06 -10.07
C THR A 338 -7.23 -29.20 -9.80
N LEU A 339 -7.94 -30.10 -10.50
CA LEU A 339 -9.37 -30.34 -10.25
C LEU A 339 -9.63 -30.91 -8.85
N LYS A 340 -8.79 -31.82 -8.33
CA LYS A 340 -8.87 -32.28 -6.93
C LYS A 340 -8.74 -31.11 -5.95
N LEU A 341 -7.74 -30.25 -6.14
CA LEU A 341 -7.52 -29.07 -5.28
C LEU A 341 -8.70 -28.08 -5.37
N GLU A 342 -9.27 -27.88 -6.55
CA GLU A 342 -10.46 -27.04 -6.75
C GLU A 342 -11.69 -27.64 -6.06
N ILE A 343 -11.95 -28.94 -6.21
CA ILE A 343 -13.03 -29.66 -5.50
C ILE A 343 -12.86 -29.53 -3.98
N CYS A 344 -11.65 -29.73 -3.45
CA CYS A 344 -11.37 -29.53 -2.02
C CYS A 344 -11.63 -28.09 -1.56
N GLN A 345 -11.24 -27.08 -2.36
CA GLN A 345 -11.52 -25.67 -2.06
C GLN A 345 -13.00 -25.33 -2.13
N LEU A 346 -13.74 -25.88 -3.10
CA LEU A 346 -15.18 -25.67 -3.24
C LEU A 346 -15.95 -26.33 -2.08
N ASN A 347 -15.62 -27.57 -1.72
CA ASN A 347 -16.19 -28.25 -0.55
C ASN A 347 -15.90 -27.47 0.74
N SER A 348 -14.67 -26.98 0.92
CA SER A 348 -14.27 -26.13 2.07
C SER A 348 -14.95 -24.75 2.10
N ARG A 349 -15.47 -24.25 0.97
CA ARG A 349 -16.35 -23.06 0.94
C ARG A 349 -17.79 -23.43 1.27
N LEU A 350 -18.27 -24.57 0.77
CA LEU A 350 -19.65 -25.04 0.93
C LEU A 350 -19.94 -25.51 2.36
N SER A 351 -18.93 -25.93 3.11
CA SER A 351 -19.00 -26.25 4.54
C SER A 351 -18.95 -25.04 5.48
N LYS A 352 -18.86 -23.80 4.97
CA LYS A 352 -18.83 -22.59 5.81
C LYS A 352 -20.23 -22.03 6.00
N ASN A 353 -20.59 -21.79 7.25
CA ASN A 353 -21.82 -21.08 7.60
C ASN A 353 -21.71 -19.61 7.14
N VAL A 354 -22.60 -19.17 6.25
CA VAL A 354 -22.64 -17.81 5.70
C VAL A 354 -23.90 -17.09 6.17
N LEU A 355 -23.73 -15.89 6.72
CA LEU A 355 -24.85 -15.02 7.11
C LEU A 355 -25.48 -14.35 5.88
N ARG A 356 -26.81 -14.11 5.94
CA ARG A 356 -27.52 -13.34 4.89
C ARG A 356 -26.94 -11.93 4.80
N THR A 357 -26.72 -11.43 3.58
CA THR A 357 -26.12 -10.10 3.32
C THR A 357 -26.83 -8.97 4.05
N SER A 358 -28.17 -9.02 4.16
CA SER A 358 -28.95 -8.05 4.94
C SER A 358 -28.53 -8.00 6.41
N LYS A 359 -28.33 -9.15 7.07
CA LYS A 359 -27.91 -9.22 8.47
C LYS A 359 -26.43 -8.83 8.65
N VAL A 360 -25.60 -9.10 7.64
CA VAL A 360 -24.20 -8.62 7.62
C VAL A 360 -24.15 -7.08 7.56
N VAL A 361 -24.94 -6.46 6.67
CA VAL A 361 -25.03 -4.99 6.56
C VAL A 361 -25.63 -4.37 7.83
N GLU A 362 -26.71 -4.93 8.37
CA GLU A 362 -27.32 -4.48 9.63
C GLU A 362 -26.30 -4.49 10.79
N ASN A 363 -25.54 -5.57 10.94
CA ASN A 363 -24.51 -5.68 11.98
C ASN A 363 -23.36 -4.68 11.77
N TYR A 364 -22.93 -4.42 10.53
CA TYR A 364 -21.91 -3.40 10.26
C TYR A 364 -22.40 -1.97 10.53
N LEU A 365 -23.66 -1.66 10.21
CA LEU A 365 -24.25 -0.35 10.52
C LEU A 365 -24.41 -0.14 12.03
N ALA A 366 -24.83 -1.16 12.78
CA ALA A 366 -24.89 -1.10 14.23
C ALA A 366 -23.51 -0.88 14.86
N TYR A 367 -22.49 -1.62 14.40
CA TYR A 367 -21.10 -1.44 14.84
C TYR A 367 -20.57 -0.04 14.50
N TYR A 368 -20.89 0.51 13.32
CA TYR A 368 -20.52 1.87 12.94
C TYR A 368 -21.16 2.93 13.84
N GLU A 369 -22.47 2.88 14.09
CA GLU A 369 -23.16 3.83 14.97
C GLU A 369 -22.64 3.76 16.42
N GLN A 370 -22.30 2.56 16.90
CA GLN A 370 -21.67 2.34 18.19
C GLN A 370 -20.24 2.91 18.25
N ARG A 371 -19.43 2.73 17.19
CA ARG A 371 -18.01 3.12 17.18
C ARG A 371 -17.69 4.55 16.73
N ARG A 372 -18.56 5.22 15.96
CA ARG A 372 -18.27 6.56 15.39
C ARG A 372 -18.05 7.66 16.43
N VAL A 373 -18.51 7.50 17.67
CA VAL A 373 -18.23 8.44 18.78
C VAL A 373 -16.81 8.31 19.33
N PHE A 374 -16.18 7.14 19.14
CA PHE A 374 -14.81 6.88 19.55
C PHE A 374 -13.79 7.28 18.47
N ASP A 375 -14.20 7.29 17.20
CA ASP A 375 -13.38 7.69 16.04
C ASP A 375 -13.04 9.21 16.08
N PRO A 376 -11.76 9.61 16.16
CA PRO A 376 -11.38 11.02 16.22
C PRO A 376 -11.56 11.83 14.93
N LEU A 377 -11.77 11.17 13.79
CA LEU A 377 -12.04 11.83 12.50
C LEU A 377 -13.53 12.14 12.32
N LEU A 378 -14.41 11.29 12.86
CA LEU A 378 -15.86 11.45 12.79
C LEU A 378 -16.44 12.23 13.98
N THR A 379 -15.89 12.04 15.18
CA THR A 379 -16.28 12.74 16.40
C THR A 379 -15.03 13.33 17.08
N PRO A 380 -14.58 14.53 16.65
CA PRO A 380 -13.34 15.14 17.14
C PRO A 380 -13.32 15.28 18.67
N PRO A 381 -12.29 14.77 19.37
CA PRO A 381 -12.13 14.91 20.81
C PRO A 381 -12.21 16.36 21.27
N GLY A 382 -12.96 16.62 22.35
CA GLY A 382 -13.16 17.97 22.90
C GLY A 382 -14.11 18.89 22.10
N SER A 383 -14.70 18.41 20.99
CA SER A 383 -15.77 19.14 20.29
C SER A 383 -17.11 19.05 21.03
N GLN A 384 -18.09 19.89 20.67
CA GLN A 384 -19.46 19.79 21.22
C GLN A 384 -20.17 18.47 20.86
N ALA A 385 -19.67 17.73 19.87
CA ALA A 385 -20.19 16.41 19.49
C ALA A 385 -19.58 15.26 20.31
N ASP A 386 -18.53 15.51 21.11
CA ASP A 386 -17.85 14.50 21.92
C ASP A 386 -18.62 14.19 23.23
N PRO A 387 -19.32 13.04 23.35
CA PRO A 387 -20.12 12.73 24.54
C PRO A 387 -19.25 12.46 25.78
N PHE A 388 -17.93 12.30 25.62
CA PHE A 388 -17.00 11.99 26.70
C PHE A 388 -16.30 13.23 27.28
N GLN A 389 -16.46 14.40 26.64
CA GLN A 389 -15.81 15.67 26.99
C GLN A 389 -14.28 15.51 27.15
N SER A 390 -13.65 14.92 26.13
CA SER A 390 -12.22 14.62 26.10
C SER A 390 -11.37 15.88 25.98
N GLN A 391 -10.06 15.75 26.18
CA GLN A 391 -9.10 16.77 25.75
C GLN A 391 -9.11 16.91 24.22
N PRO A 392 -8.77 18.10 23.66
CA PRO A 392 -8.80 18.37 22.23
C PRO A 392 -7.81 17.49 21.43
N ASN A 393 -8.01 17.42 20.11
CA ASN A 393 -7.19 16.59 19.22
C ASN A 393 -5.74 17.10 19.11
N PRO A 394 -4.72 16.32 19.54
CA PRO A 394 -3.31 16.71 19.48
C PRO A 394 -2.82 17.21 18.11
N TRP A 395 -3.31 16.61 17.03
CA TRP A 395 -2.89 16.95 15.66
C TRP A 395 -3.48 18.27 15.11
N ILE A 396 -4.41 18.89 15.85
CA ILE A 396 -5.11 20.12 15.46
C ILE A 396 -4.80 21.26 16.44
N ASN A 397 -4.47 20.93 17.69
CA ASN A 397 -4.33 21.88 18.79
C ASN A 397 -2.92 21.93 19.40
N ASP A 398 -1.96 21.17 18.87
CA ASP A 398 -0.55 21.10 19.32
C ASP A 398 -0.36 20.79 20.82
N THR A 399 -1.32 20.10 21.44
CA THR A 399 -1.25 19.64 22.84
C THR A 399 -1.07 18.13 22.95
N VAL A 400 -0.39 17.66 24.00
CA VAL A 400 -0.23 16.22 24.26
C VAL A 400 -1.23 15.67 25.28
N ASP A 401 -2.11 16.53 25.80
CA ASP A 401 -2.96 16.27 26.96
C ASP A 401 -3.95 15.12 26.75
N PHE A 402 -4.42 14.91 25.52
CA PHE A 402 -5.27 13.76 25.18
C PHE A 402 -4.49 12.42 25.24
N TRP A 403 -3.23 12.39 24.79
CA TRP A 403 -2.39 11.19 24.84
C TRP A 403 -1.79 10.91 26.23
N GLN A 404 -1.55 11.97 27.01
CA GLN A 404 -0.88 11.88 28.31
C GLN A 404 -1.83 12.08 29.50
N HIS A 405 -3.14 12.17 29.26
CA HIS A 405 -4.17 12.42 30.26
C HIS A 405 -3.93 11.70 31.59
N ASP A 406 -3.78 10.38 31.56
CA ASP A 406 -3.71 9.56 32.77
C ASP A 406 -2.40 9.82 33.56
N LYS A 407 -1.34 10.33 32.91
CA LYS A 407 -0.11 10.82 33.57
C LYS A 407 -0.26 12.23 34.14
N ILE A 408 -1.07 13.07 33.51
CA ILE A 408 -1.30 14.48 33.88
C ILE A 408 -2.33 14.61 35.02
N THR A 409 -3.35 13.75 35.03
CA THR A 409 -4.48 13.82 35.97
C THR A 409 -4.43 12.77 37.08
N GLY A 410 -3.77 11.63 36.82
CA GLY A 410 -3.85 10.42 37.65
C GLY A 410 -5.17 9.64 37.51
N ASP A 411 -6.12 10.11 36.68
CA ASP A 411 -7.42 9.50 36.46
C ASP A 411 -7.53 8.89 35.05
N ILE A 412 -8.38 7.86 34.90
CA ILE A 412 -8.66 7.23 33.60
C ILE A 412 -9.72 8.06 32.84
N GLN A 413 -9.51 8.33 31.55
CA GLN A 413 -10.52 9.00 30.71
C GLN A 413 -11.86 8.25 30.66
N THR A 414 -12.98 8.99 30.72
CA THR A 414 -14.33 8.45 30.49
C THR A 414 -14.47 7.75 29.13
N ARG A 415 -13.82 8.29 28.08
CA ARG A 415 -13.76 7.68 26.74
C ARG A 415 -13.13 6.27 26.78
N ARG A 416 -12.03 6.10 27.51
CA ARG A 416 -11.31 4.84 27.70
C ARG A 416 -12.13 3.82 28.50
N LEU A 417 -12.72 4.24 29.62
CA LEU A 417 -13.63 3.40 30.41
C LEU A 417 -14.84 2.93 29.59
N LYS A 418 -15.39 3.76 28.70
CA LYS A 418 -16.51 3.37 27.85
C LYS A 418 -16.16 2.39 26.73
N LEU A 419 -14.89 2.25 26.33
CA LEU A 419 -14.46 1.13 25.49
C LEU A 419 -14.43 -0.18 26.28
N TRP A 420 -14.06 -0.16 27.57
CA TRP A 420 -14.10 -1.36 28.41
C TRP A 420 -15.52 -1.90 28.64
N GLU A 421 -16.54 -1.04 28.50
CA GLU A 421 -17.96 -1.40 28.55
C GLU A 421 -18.52 -1.85 27.19
N ASP A 422 -17.87 -1.42 26.09
CA ASP A 422 -18.25 -1.72 24.70
C ASP A 422 -18.05 -3.20 24.36
N SER A 423 -16.92 -3.79 24.79
CA SER A 423 -16.66 -5.23 24.64
C SER A 423 -15.54 -5.73 25.56
N PHE A 424 -15.56 -7.04 25.83
CA PHE A 424 -14.52 -7.72 26.61
C PHE A 424 -13.16 -7.69 25.88
N GLU A 425 -13.19 -7.71 24.56
CA GLU A 425 -12.06 -7.54 23.66
C GLU A 425 -11.29 -6.23 23.92
N GLU A 426 -11.99 -5.09 24.07
CA GLU A 426 -11.37 -3.79 24.38
C GLU A 426 -10.78 -3.76 25.80
N LEU A 427 -11.53 -4.26 26.80
CA LEU A 427 -11.04 -4.38 28.18
C LEU A 427 -9.75 -5.23 28.27
N LEU A 428 -9.66 -6.30 27.48
CA LEU A 428 -8.50 -7.18 27.41
C LEU A 428 -7.38 -6.69 26.49
N ALA A 429 -7.65 -5.81 25.53
CA ALA A 429 -6.63 -5.11 24.76
C ALA A 429 -5.89 -4.08 25.63
N ASP A 430 -6.63 -3.39 26.50
CA ASP A 430 -6.13 -2.38 27.43
C ASP A 430 -5.27 -3.00 28.56
N SER A 431 -4.09 -2.43 28.83
CA SER A 431 -3.22 -2.87 29.93
C SER A 431 -3.80 -2.57 31.31
N LEU A 432 -4.33 -1.36 31.51
CA LEU A 432 -4.96 -0.94 32.75
C LEU A 432 -6.33 -1.59 32.92
N GLY A 433 -6.99 -1.92 31.81
CA GLY A 433 -8.17 -2.78 31.77
C GLY A 433 -7.88 -4.18 32.33
N ARG A 434 -6.89 -4.90 31.77
CA ARG A 434 -6.42 -6.19 32.29
C ARG A 434 -6.00 -6.12 33.76
N GLU A 435 -5.23 -5.11 34.17
CA GLU A 435 -4.81 -4.96 35.58
C GLU A 435 -5.98 -4.74 36.54
N THR A 436 -7.01 -4.00 36.11
CA THR A 436 -8.20 -3.74 36.93
C THR A 436 -9.11 -4.97 37.00
N LEU A 437 -9.23 -5.71 35.89
CA LEU A 437 -9.93 -6.99 35.84
C LEU A 437 -9.23 -8.06 36.69
N GLN A 438 -7.89 -8.16 36.65
CA GLN A 438 -7.14 -9.10 37.48
C GLN A 438 -7.40 -8.86 38.97
N LYS A 439 -7.35 -7.59 39.42
CA LYS A 439 -7.66 -7.21 40.82
C LYS A 439 -9.11 -7.55 41.23
N PHE A 440 -10.03 -7.56 40.28
CA PHE A 440 -11.41 -8.01 40.51
C PHE A 440 -11.50 -9.55 40.60
N LEU A 441 -10.90 -10.28 39.66
CA LEU A 441 -10.89 -11.75 39.64
C LEU A 441 -10.15 -12.34 40.85
N ASP A 442 -9.03 -11.75 41.26
CA ASP A 442 -8.29 -12.15 42.45
C ASP A 442 -9.13 -12.00 43.73
N LYS A 443 -10.04 -11.02 43.78
CA LYS A 443 -11.01 -10.83 44.88
C LYS A 443 -12.16 -11.86 44.84
N GLU A 444 -12.49 -12.36 43.66
CA GLU A 444 -13.46 -13.45 43.45
C GLU A 444 -12.80 -14.85 43.40
N TYR A 445 -11.51 -14.98 43.75
CA TYR A 445 -10.73 -16.22 43.69
C TYR A 445 -10.81 -16.96 42.33
N SER A 446 -10.78 -16.20 41.23
CA SER A 446 -10.89 -16.69 39.84
C SER A 446 -9.84 -16.06 38.89
N GLY A 447 -8.74 -15.58 39.46
CA GLY A 447 -7.68 -14.83 38.77
C GLY A 447 -6.80 -15.66 37.82
N GLU A 448 -6.75 -16.98 38.01
CA GLU A 448 -6.04 -17.95 37.19
C GLU A 448 -6.55 -17.97 35.74
N ASN A 449 -7.86 -17.80 35.51
CA ASN A 449 -8.47 -17.78 34.18
C ASN A 449 -7.87 -16.69 33.27
N LEU A 450 -7.63 -15.50 33.81
CA LEU A 450 -7.04 -14.38 33.07
C LEU A 450 -5.53 -14.57 32.88
N ARG A 451 -4.83 -15.13 33.87
CA ARG A 451 -3.39 -15.47 33.74
C ARG A 451 -3.19 -16.49 32.63
N PHE A 452 -3.85 -17.63 32.69
CA PHE A 452 -3.81 -18.68 31.66
C PHE A 452 -4.08 -18.12 30.26
N TRP A 453 -5.20 -17.41 30.08
CA TRP A 453 -5.56 -16.84 28.79
C TRP A 453 -4.47 -15.89 28.24
N TRP A 454 -3.87 -15.09 29.12
CA TRP A 454 -2.82 -14.15 28.77
C TRP A 454 -1.48 -14.83 28.46
N GLU A 455 -1.10 -15.88 29.19
CA GLU A 455 0.09 -16.68 28.85
C GLU A 455 -0.08 -17.39 27.50
N VAL A 456 -1.27 -17.88 27.16
CA VAL A 456 -1.55 -18.36 25.79
C VAL A 456 -1.45 -17.24 24.75
N GLN A 457 -1.86 -16.00 25.07
CA GLN A 457 -1.62 -14.85 24.16
C GLN A 457 -0.13 -14.50 24.03
N LYS A 458 0.71 -14.75 25.05
CA LYS A 458 2.18 -14.65 24.93
C LYS A 458 2.74 -15.80 24.10
N LEU A 459 2.27 -17.04 24.28
CA LEU A 459 2.67 -18.19 23.48
C LEU A 459 2.38 -17.96 21.99
N ARG A 460 1.20 -17.45 21.65
CA ARG A 460 0.82 -17.02 20.29
C ARG A 460 1.77 -15.97 19.68
N LYS A 461 2.56 -15.23 20.48
CA LYS A 461 3.46 -14.14 20.06
C LYS A 461 4.96 -14.36 20.30
N CYS A 462 5.36 -15.41 21.04
CA CYS A 462 6.75 -15.66 21.43
C CYS A 462 7.65 -16.09 20.24
N SER A 463 8.98 -15.99 20.41
CA SER A 463 9.94 -16.59 19.47
C SER A 463 9.75 -18.10 19.37
N SER A 464 9.85 -18.68 18.16
CA SER A 464 9.63 -20.12 17.95
C SER A 464 10.56 -21.04 18.76
N ARG A 465 11.69 -20.51 19.27
CA ARG A 465 12.58 -21.25 20.19
C ARG A 465 12.02 -21.37 21.61
N MET A 466 11.13 -20.46 22.02
CA MET A 466 10.50 -20.46 23.34
C MET A 466 9.21 -21.28 23.40
N VAL A 467 8.63 -21.64 22.25
CA VAL A 467 7.36 -22.39 22.17
C VAL A 467 7.38 -23.68 23.02
N PRO A 468 8.41 -24.55 22.98
CA PRO A 468 8.42 -25.76 23.81
C PRO A 468 8.50 -25.45 25.32
N VAL A 469 9.27 -24.42 25.70
CA VAL A 469 9.45 -23.99 27.09
C VAL A 469 8.13 -23.47 27.64
N MET A 470 7.53 -22.49 26.96
CA MET A 470 6.28 -21.87 27.38
C MET A 470 5.07 -22.81 27.31
N VAL A 471 5.07 -23.82 26.41
CA VAL A 471 4.05 -24.87 26.46
C VAL A 471 4.19 -25.72 27.72
N THR A 472 5.42 -26.05 28.13
CA THR A 472 5.67 -26.80 29.36
C THR A 472 5.30 -25.97 30.60
N GLU A 473 5.65 -24.69 30.63
CA GLU A 473 5.29 -23.76 31.72
C GLU A 473 3.77 -23.63 31.86
N ILE A 474 3.05 -23.35 30.76
CA ILE A 474 1.57 -23.22 30.78
C ILE A 474 0.88 -24.52 31.19
N TYR A 475 1.38 -25.68 30.74
CA TYR A 475 0.84 -26.97 31.15
C TYR A 475 1.00 -27.22 32.66
N ASN A 476 2.22 -27.03 33.16
CA ASN A 476 2.56 -27.27 34.57
C ASN A 476 1.89 -26.29 35.53
N GLU A 477 1.60 -25.05 35.11
CA GLU A 477 0.96 -24.05 35.97
C GLU A 477 -0.57 -24.20 36.00
N PHE A 478 -1.21 -24.44 34.85
CA PHE A 478 -2.67 -24.30 34.67
C PHE A 478 -3.44 -25.57 34.28
N ILE A 479 -2.79 -26.62 33.77
CA ILE A 479 -3.47 -27.77 33.12
C ILE A 479 -3.22 -29.12 33.81
N ASP A 480 -2.03 -29.36 34.36
CA ASP A 480 -1.67 -30.65 35.00
C ASP A 480 -2.63 -30.98 36.17
N THR A 481 -3.47 -32.01 35.98
CA THR A 481 -4.49 -32.41 36.94
C THR A 481 -3.94 -32.91 38.29
N ASN A 482 -2.62 -33.19 38.37
CA ASN A 482 -1.95 -33.71 39.56
C ASN A 482 -1.04 -32.67 40.23
N ALA A 483 -0.53 -31.69 39.48
CA ALA A 483 0.51 -30.76 39.94
C ALA A 483 0.29 -29.27 39.61
N ALA A 484 -0.81 -28.90 38.92
CA ALA A 484 -1.10 -27.51 38.60
C ALA A 484 -1.17 -26.62 39.85
N THR A 485 -0.41 -25.52 39.84
CA THR A 485 -0.37 -24.55 40.94
C THR A 485 -1.52 -23.52 40.85
N SER A 486 -2.17 -23.41 39.70
CA SER A 486 -3.36 -22.56 39.48
C SER A 486 -4.27 -23.16 38.39
N PRO A 487 -4.89 -24.34 38.64
CA PRO A 487 -5.67 -25.07 37.64
C PRO A 487 -6.88 -24.25 37.14
N VAL A 488 -7.07 -24.18 35.82
CA VAL A 488 -8.23 -23.53 35.20
C VAL A 488 -9.42 -24.49 35.01
N ASN A 489 -10.64 -23.97 35.10
CA ASN A 489 -11.87 -24.75 34.95
C ASN A 489 -12.22 -25.00 33.47
N VAL A 490 -11.60 -26.02 32.88
CA VAL A 490 -11.79 -26.44 31.47
C VAL A 490 -12.68 -27.68 31.38
N ASP A 491 -13.70 -27.67 30.52
CA ASP A 491 -14.61 -28.81 30.32
C ASP A 491 -13.87 -30.05 29.82
N CYS A 492 -14.30 -31.24 30.24
CA CYS A 492 -13.62 -32.52 29.93
C CYS A 492 -13.28 -32.71 28.44
N LYS A 493 -14.21 -32.41 27.53
CA LYS A 493 -14.00 -32.50 26.07
C LYS A 493 -12.94 -31.52 25.56
N VAL A 494 -12.81 -30.34 26.18
CA VAL A 494 -11.79 -29.35 25.82
C VAL A 494 -10.43 -29.77 26.38
N MET A 495 -10.41 -30.44 27.53
CA MET A 495 -9.21 -31.09 28.08
C MET A 495 -8.72 -32.21 27.15
N GLU A 496 -9.59 -33.13 26.72
CA GLU A 496 -9.28 -34.21 25.77
C GLU A 496 -8.60 -33.70 24.48
N VAL A 497 -9.11 -32.61 23.90
CA VAL A 497 -8.54 -31.98 22.69
C VAL A 497 -7.21 -31.28 23.00
N THR A 498 -7.07 -30.70 24.19
CA THR A 498 -5.81 -30.07 24.63
C THR A 498 -4.72 -31.14 24.83
N GLU A 499 -5.04 -32.28 25.43
CA GLU A 499 -4.13 -33.42 25.55
C GLU A 499 -3.73 -34.01 24.19
N ASP A 500 -4.65 -34.10 23.22
CA ASP A 500 -4.34 -34.56 21.86
C ASP A 500 -3.38 -33.59 21.13
N ASN A 501 -3.65 -32.29 21.22
CA ASN A 501 -2.76 -31.24 20.69
C ASN A 501 -1.35 -31.30 21.30
N LEU A 502 -1.26 -31.57 22.62
CA LEU A 502 0.01 -31.65 23.35
C LEU A 502 0.87 -32.87 23.00
N LYS A 503 0.35 -33.84 22.22
CA LYS A 503 1.17 -34.93 21.62
C LYS A 503 2.15 -34.41 20.55
N ASN A 504 1.88 -33.24 19.97
CA ASN A 504 2.77 -32.54 19.04
C ASN A 504 2.80 -31.04 19.37
N PRO A 505 3.42 -30.65 20.50
CA PRO A 505 3.21 -29.35 21.13
C PRO A 505 3.75 -28.21 20.27
N ASN A 506 2.88 -27.24 20.03
CA ASN A 506 3.07 -26.15 19.09
C ASN A 506 2.42 -24.84 19.61
N ARG A 507 2.47 -23.78 18.80
CA ARG A 507 2.01 -22.42 19.16
C ARG A 507 0.50 -22.32 19.46
N TRP A 508 -0.30 -23.27 18.98
CA TRP A 508 -1.77 -23.28 19.01
C TRP A 508 -2.34 -24.37 19.93
N SER A 509 -1.50 -25.08 20.69
CA SER A 509 -1.89 -26.29 21.45
C SER A 509 -3.05 -26.07 22.43
N PHE A 510 -3.11 -24.88 23.02
CA PHE A 510 -4.13 -24.47 24.01
C PHE A 510 -5.23 -23.60 23.41
N ASP A 511 -5.36 -23.47 22.08
CA ASP A 511 -6.30 -22.51 21.49
C ASP A 511 -7.75 -22.79 21.90
N GLU A 512 -8.20 -24.04 21.87
CA GLU A 512 -9.55 -24.45 22.29
C GLU A 512 -9.79 -24.19 23.79
N ALA A 513 -8.79 -24.44 24.66
CA ALA A 513 -8.87 -24.17 26.09
C ALA A 513 -8.86 -22.66 26.39
N ALA A 514 -8.05 -21.88 25.69
CA ALA A 514 -8.03 -20.43 25.84
C ALA A 514 -9.34 -19.80 25.35
N ASP A 515 -9.91 -20.27 24.26
CA ASP A 515 -11.17 -19.74 23.72
C ASP A 515 -12.38 -20.20 24.57
N HIS A 516 -12.31 -21.37 25.25
CA HIS A 516 -13.26 -21.79 26.29
C HIS A 516 -13.21 -20.88 27.53
N ILE A 517 -12.02 -20.70 28.13
CA ILE A 517 -11.82 -19.84 29.31
C ILE A 517 -12.12 -18.36 28.99
N TYR A 518 -11.86 -17.93 27.76
CA TYR A 518 -12.29 -16.63 27.26
C TYR A 518 -13.82 -16.47 27.28
N CYS A 519 -14.55 -17.46 26.75
CA CYS A 519 -16.01 -17.46 26.77
C CYS A 519 -16.58 -17.50 28.20
N LEU A 520 -15.97 -18.28 29.10
CA LEU A 520 -16.32 -18.34 30.53
C LEU A 520 -16.23 -16.93 31.17
N MET A 521 -15.07 -16.27 31.07
CA MET A 521 -14.88 -14.93 31.60
C MET A 521 -15.79 -13.89 30.94
N LYS A 522 -15.99 -13.97 29.61
CA LYS A 522 -16.80 -13.01 28.84
C LYS A 522 -18.28 -13.02 29.24
N ASN A 523 -18.82 -14.22 29.49
CA ASN A 523 -20.25 -14.40 29.77
C ASN A 523 -20.58 -14.18 31.26
N ASP A 524 -19.64 -14.40 32.17
CA ASP A 524 -19.87 -14.32 33.62
C ASP A 524 -19.02 -13.22 34.30
N SER A 525 -17.71 -13.45 34.47
CA SER A 525 -16.85 -12.56 35.27
C SER A 525 -16.78 -11.12 34.76
N TYR A 526 -16.77 -10.91 33.43
CA TYR A 526 -16.84 -9.59 32.79
C TYR A 526 -18.19 -8.90 33.07
N GLN A 527 -19.29 -9.65 33.06
CA GLN A 527 -20.62 -9.15 33.36
C GLN A 527 -20.75 -8.77 34.85
N ARG A 528 -20.07 -9.47 35.75
CA ARG A 528 -19.93 -9.05 37.16
C ARG A 528 -19.01 -7.83 37.31
N PHE A 529 -17.88 -7.81 36.62
CA PHE A 529 -16.91 -6.70 36.65
C PHE A 529 -17.54 -5.34 36.30
N LEU A 530 -18.32 -5.25 35.22
CA LEU A 530 -19.01 -4.02 34.82
C LEU A 530 -20.09 -3.55 35.82
N ARG A 531 -20.57 -4.43 36.70
CA ARG A 531 -21.52 -4.11 37.78
C ARG A 531 -20.82 -3.90 39.13
N SER A 532 -19.52 -4.20 39.21
CA SER A 532 -18.72 -4.12 40.43
C SER A 532 -18.48 -2.68 40.87
N GLU A 533 -18.23 -2.51 42.16
CA GLU A 533 -17.89 -1.20 42.73
C GLU A 533 -16.58 -0.66 42.15
N ILE A 534 -15.64 -1.55 41.78
CA ILE A 534 -14.34 -1.19 41.18
C ILE A 534 -14.53 -0.41 39.87
N TYR A 535 -15.35 -0.93 38.94
CA TYR A 535 -15.63 -0.23 37.68
C TYR A 535 -16.51 1.01 37.91
N ARG A 536 -17.55 0.89 38.75
CA ARG A 536 -18.48 1.99 39.06
C ARG A 536 -17.76 3.21 39.67
N ASP A 537 -16.80 2.99 40.54
CA ASP A 537 -16.10 4.06 41.25
C ASP A 537 -15.06 4.77 40.35
N LEU A 538 -14.43 4.04 39.41
CA LEU A 538 -13.62 4.62 38.32
C LEU A 538 -14.48 5.55 37.44
N VAL A 539 -15.64 5.07 36.96
CA VAL A 539 -16.59 5.89 36.18
C VAL A 539 -17.14 7.07 36.99
N SER A 540 -17.29 6.93 38.32
CA SER A 540 -17.66 8.06 39.18
C SER A 540 -16.55 9.11 39.25
N THR A 541 -15.29 8.67 39.32
CA THR A 541 -14.11 9.54 39.49
C THR A 541 -13.84 10.34 38.23
N SER A 542 -13.88 9.69 37.06
CA SER A 542 -13.71 10.36 35.77
C SER A 542 -14.77 11.44 35.50
N ARG A 543 -16.00 11.25 36.00
CA ARG A 543 -17.11 12.23 35.88
C ARG A 543 -17.02 13.39 36.87
N LYS A 544 -16.67 13.14 38.14
CA LYS A 544 -16.72 14.15 39.23
C LYS A 544 -15.86 15.40 38.95
N LYS A 545 -14.73 15.25 38.25
CA LYS A 545 -13.81 16.35 37.94
C LYS A 545 -14.19 17.17 36.68
N VAL A 546 -14.98 16.61 35.77
CA VAL A 546 -15.47 17.32 34.56
C VAL A 546 -16.28 18.56 34.94
N ASN A 547 -17.21 18.41 35.89
CA ASN A 547 -18.05 19.50 36.39
C ASN A 547 -17.29 20.57 37.20
N GLN A 548 -15.99 20.42 37.47
CA GLN A 548 -15.18 21.38 38.26
C GLN A 548 -14.27 22.29 37.42
N LYS A 549 -14.19 22.08 36.09
CA LYS A 549 -13.39 22.93 35.17
C LYS A 549 -14.24 23.86 34.31
N GLY A 550 -15.16 24.60 34.94
CA GLY A 550 -15.67 25.84 34.34
C GLY A 550 -14.54 26.89 34.26
N PRO A 551 -14.40 27.64 33.15
CA PRO A 551 -13.30 28.60 33.00
C PRO A 551 -13.48 29.78 33.96
N LYS A 552 -12.43 30.10 34.73
CA LYS A 552 -12.34 31.38 35.45
C LYS A 552 -12.02 32.47 34.43
N SER A 553 -13.04 33.14 33.91
CA SER A 553 -12.89 34.30 33.05
C SER A 553 -12.21 35.45 33.81
N PHE A 554 -11.08 35.93 33.28
CA PHE A 554 -10.52 37.22 33.70
C PHE A 554 -11.39 38.35 33.11
N LEU A 555 -11.58 39.41 33.90
CA LEU A 555 -12.54 40.48 33.64
C LEU A 555 -11.98 41.56 32.71
N THR A 556 -12.62 41.81 31.56
CA THR A 556 -12.52 43.08 30.82
C THR A 556 -13.79 43.39 30.02
N GLY A 557 -14.34 44.60 30.17
CA GLY A 557 -15.21 45.25 29.17
C GLY A 557 -16.74 45.08 29.33
N ASN A 558 -17.44 46.19 29.61
CA ASN A 558 -18.90 46.31 29.48
C ASN A 558 -19.28 46.76 28.06
N LEU A 559 -20.43 46.29 27.54
CA LEU A 559 -21.57 47.10 27.05
C LEU A 559 -22.79 46.15 26.77
N PRO A 560 -24.04 46.64 26.59
CA PRO A 560 -25.22 45.90 27.02
C PRO A 560 -26.03 45.11 25.96
N SER A 561 -26.66 44.04 26.48
CA SER A 561 -28.01 43.51 26.18
C SER A 561 -28.77 43.99 24.94
N PHE A 562 -29.15 43.03 24.08
CA PHE A 562 -30.42 43.03 23.34
C PHE A 562 -31.16 41.71 23.55
N SER A 563 -32.50 41.77 23.68
CA SER A 563 -33.33 40.65 24.13
C SER A 563 -34.29 40.11 23.06
N ASN A 564 -34.45 38.78 23.04
CA ASN A 564 -35.65 38.01 22.66
C ASN A 564 -36.51 38.46 21.46
N ALA A 565 -36.25 37.85 20.29
CA ALA A 565 -37.26 37.43 19.30
C ALA A 565 -36.59 36.34 18.40
N VAL A 566 -37.25 35.38 17.72
CA VAL A 566 -38.68 35.09 17.42
C VAL A 566 -38.96 33.59 17.61
N ARG A 567 -40.21 33.20 17.91
CA ARG A 567 -40.68 31.79 17.85
C ARG A 567 -41.24 31.43 16.46
N THR A 568 -40.92 30.22 16.00
CA THR A 568 -41.75 29.30 15.17
C THR A 568 -42.25 29.71 13.78
N ASN A 569 -42.22 28.73 12.88
CA ASN A 569 -43.10 28.51 11.71
C ASN A 569 -43.08 29.53 10.56
N LEU A 570 -42.67 29.04 9.39
CA LEU A 570 -43.32 29.38 8.12
C LEU A 570 -43.45 28.12 7.25
N HIS A 571 -44.62 27.92 6.66
CA HIS A 571 -44.97 26.75 5.85
C HIS A 571 -45.59 27.25 4.54
N VAL A 572 -44.87 27.10 3.43
CA VAL A 572 -45.28 27.48 2.07
C VAL A 572 -44.63 26.47 1.11
N GLY A 573 -45.32 25.91 0.11
CA GLY A 573 -46.74 26.01 -0.20
C GLY A 573 -47.01 25.43 -1.58
N GLN A 574 -47.75 24.33 -1.67
CA GLN A 574 -47.95 23.60 -2.91
C GLN A 574 -49.29 23.99 -3.56
N GLN A 575 -49.25 24.63 -4.73
CA GLN A 575 -50.47 24.98 -5.46
C GLN A 575 -51.09 23.74 -6.11
N GLY A 576 -52.38 23.53 -5.87
CA GLY A 576 -53.17 22.51 -6.56
C GLY A 576 -53.70 23.01 -7.91
N SER A 577 -54.05 22.07 -8.78
CA SER A 577 -54.90 22.30 -9.95
C SER A 577 -55.94 21.19 -9.99
N SER A 578 -57.21 21.55 -10.15
CA SER A 578 -58.35 20.65 -9.97
C SER A 578 -59.39 20.86 -11.06
N CYS A 579 -59.98 19.77 -11.55
CA CYS A 579 -61.42 19.68 -11.84
C CYS A 579 -61.82 18.24 -12.22
N SER A 580 -62.68 17.64 -11.38
CA SER A 580 -63.99 17.04 -11.72
C SER A 580 -64.09 16.03 -12.89
N PRO A 581 -64.86 14.92 -12.71
CA PRO A 581 -66.32 15.05 -12.69
C PRO A 581 -67.04 14.30 -11.55
N THR A 582 -68.33 14.58 -11.40
CA THR A 582 -69.25 13.96 -10.43
C THR A 582 -70.35 13.15 -11.13
N SER A 583 -70.78 12.02 -10.54
CA SER A 583 -72.19 11.59 -10.59
C SER A 583 -72.56 10.53 -9.55
N ASN A 584 -73.63 10.83 -8.81
CA ASN A 584 -74.73 9.97 -8.37
C ASN A 584 -74.50 8.59 -7.72
N ALA A 585 -74.72 8.58 -6.39
CA ALA A 585 -75.91 7.97 -5.75
C ALA A 585 -76.01 6.42 -5.63
N PRO A 586 -76.82 5.89 -4.68
CA PRO A 586 -76.29 4.83 -3.81
C PRO A 586 -77.09 3.51 -3.74
N GLN A 587 -76.39 2.47 -3.28
CA GLN A 587 -76.88 1.48 -2.30
C GLN A 587 -75.70 0.94 -1.48
#